data_AF-A0AAW2UNI2-F1
#
_entry.id   AF-A0AAW2UNI2-F1
#
_cell.length_a   1.000
_cell.length_b   1.000
_cell.length_c   1.000
_cell.angle_alpha   90.00
_cell.angle_beta   90.00
_cell.angle_gamma   90.00
#
_symmetry.space_group_name_H-M   'P 1'
#
loop_
_entity.id
_entity.type
_entity.pdbx_description
1 polymer ?
#
loop_
_entity_poly.entity_id
_entity_poly.type
_entity_poly.pdbx_seq_one_letter_code
_entity_poly.pdbx_strand_id
1 'polypeptide(L)'
;MRATQGALIVASTIQIVLGFSGLWRNIARFLSPISAVPLVALAGFGLYEFGFPGVAKCVEIGLPELVLLVFFSQYLPHLIRPGKHIFDRFAVIITVVIVWIYAHLLTVGGAYNGRSLKTQTSCRTDRAGLIDAAPWIRIPYPFQWGAPSFDAGEAFAMMMAAFVALVEGVGILLSGLFGTANGSSVSIENAGLLGLTRVGSRRVVQISAGFMLFFSVLGKFGAVFASIPASITAALYCVFFAYVGVGGLSFLQFCQLNSFRNKFILAVSIFLGLSVPQYFNEYTAVNGYPPAHTHARWFNDIVNVPFSSEAFVAGILAFFFDNTLDKKDPQIRKDRGKHWWTSSVRSRPIRGARSSTPFPSTSTSTSHLCNFFYV
;
A
#
# COMPACT_ATOMS: atom_id res chain seq x y z
N MET A 1 18.28 9.04 -8.91
CA MET A 1 18.79 7.70 -8.52
C MET A 1 19.84 7.78 -7.41
N ARG A 2 20.99 8.45 -7.58
CA ARG A 2 21.97 8.58 -6.48
C ARG A 2 21.45 9.29 -5.23
N ALA A 3 20.67 10.36 -5.43
CA ALA A 3 20.11 11.15 -4.34
C ALA A 3 18.99 10.37 -3.61
N THR A 4 18.08 9.73 -4.35
CA THR A 4 17.08 8.80 -3.78
C THR A 4 17.71 7.62 -3.03
N GLN A 5 18.84 7.09 -3.49
CA GLN A 5 19.59 6.07 -2.75
C GLN A 5 20.10 6.57 -1.40
N GLY A 6 20.73 7.74 -1.36
CA GLY A 6 21.21 8.34 -0.11
C GLY A 6 20.06 8.67 0.85
N ALA A 7 18.95 9.19 0.32
CA ALA A 7 17.75 9.48 1.09
C ALA A 7 17.15 8.21 1.74
N LEU A 8 17.04 7.10 1.00
CA LEU A 8 16.56 5.82 1.53
C LEU A 8 17.49 5.25 2.61
N ILE A 9 18.81 5.37 2.45
CA ILE A 9 19.80 4.94 3.45
C ILE A 9 19.65 5.75 4.74
N VAL A 10 19.48 7.07 4.65
CA VAL A 10 19.29 7.93 5.83
C VAL A 10 17.96 7.63 6.52
N ALA A 11 16.86 7.60 5.77
CA ALA A 11 15.53 7.32 6.29
C ALA A 11 15.47 5.96 7.01
N SER A 12 16.02 4.91 6.41
CA SER A 12 16.09 3.58 7.00
C SER A 12 16.95 3.51 8.25
N THR A 13 18.11 4.18 8.27
CA THR A 13 18.98 4.20 9.45
C THR A 13 18.27 4.80 10.66
N ILE A 14 17.56 5.93 10.45
CA ILE A 14 16.78 6.57 11.51
C ILE A 14 15.64 5.66 11.98
N GLN A 15 14.92 5.00 11.06
CA GLN A 15 13.85 4.06 11.43
C GLN A 15 14.36 2.85 12.20
N ILE A 16 15.52 2.31 11.82
CA ILE A 16 16.17 1.21 12.54
C ILE A 16 16.51 1.64 13.97
N VAL A 17 17.10 2.83 14.14
CA VAL A 17 17.39 3.39 15.47
C VAL A 17 16.12 3.58 16.29
N LEU A 18 15.07 4.18 15.70
CA LEU A 18 13.78 4.38 16.36
C LEU A 18 13.11 3.04 16.71
N GLY A 19 13.20 2.04 15.83
CA GLY A 19 12.69 0.68 16.05
C GLY A 19 13.39 -0.02 17.22
N PHE A 20 14.73 0.01 17.26
CA PHE A 20 15.51 -0.58 18.34
C PHE A 20 15.42 0.19 19.67
N SER A 21 15.16 1.51 19.62
CA SER A 21 15.00 2.33 20.84
C SER A 21 13.81 1.92 21.71
N GLY A 22 12.87 1.14 21.17
CA GLY A 22 11.62 0.79 21.85
C GLY A 22 10.65 1.95 22.01
N LEU A 23 10.95 3.14 21.47
CA LEU A 23 10.06 4.30 21.48
C LEU A 23 8.73 3.99 20.80
N TRP A 24 8.77 3.24 19.69
CA TRP A 24 7.56 2.80 18.99
C TRP A 24 6.63 1.99 19.89
N ARG A 25 7.17 1.14 20.78
CA ARG A 25 6.38 0.37 21.75
C ARG A 25 5.64 1.28 22.73
N ASN A 26 6.19 2.45 23.05
CA ASN A 26 5.50 3.42 23.90
C ASN A 26 4.41 4.17 23.14
N ILE A 27 4.68 4.59 21.90
CA ILE A 27 3.69 5.26 21.03
C ILE A 27 2.51 4.32 20.72
N ALA A 28 2.78 3.06 20.38
CA ALA A 28 1.76 2.06 20.07
C ALA A 28 0.80 1.76 21.24
N ARG A 29 1.17 2.07 22.49
CA ARG A 29 0.26 1.98 23.66
C ARG A 29 -0.81 3.08 23.65
N PHE A 30 -0.56 4.18 22.97
CA PHE A 30 -1.52 5.28 22.82
C PHE A 30 -2.42 5.09 21.60
N LEU A 31 -2.02 4.26 20.64
CA LEU A 31 -2.89 3.83 19.55
C LEU A 31 -4.01 2.92 20.06
N SER A 32 -5.22 3.21 19.60
CA SER A 32 -6.43 2.44 19.84
C SER A 32 -7.11 2.10 18.51
N PRO A 33 -7.98 1.08 18.46
CA PRO A 33 -8.75 0.75 17.27
C PRO A 33 -9.49 1.96 16.67
N ILE A 34 -10.09 2.83 17.49
CA ILE A 34 -10.80 4.02 16.98
C ILE A 34 -9.86 4.99 16.27
N SER A 35 -8.62 5.16 16.76
CA SER A 35 -7.61 6.00 16.11
C SER A 35 -6.98 5.35 14.87
N ALA A 36 -6.96 4.02 14.83
CA ALA A 36 -6.42 3.26 13.71
C ALA A 36 -7.38 3.22 12.51
N VAL A 37 -8.70 3.32 12.73
CA VAL A 37 -9.69 3.27 11.64
C VAL A 37 -9.44 4.34 10.57
N PRO A 38 -9.39 5.66 10.88
CA PRO A 38 -9.18 6.67 9.84
C PRO A 38 -7.83 6.52 9.14
N LEU A 39 -6.77 6.20 9.90
CA LEU A 39 -5.42 5.97 9.37
C LEU A 39 -5.41 4.85 8.32
N VAL A 40 -5.92 3.67 8.67
CA VAL A 40 -5.87 2.50 7.78
C VAL A 40 -6.90 2.60 6.65
N ALA A 41 -8.09 3.12 6.95
CA ALA A 41 -9.12 3.33 5.93
C ALA A 41 -8.63 4.29 4.85
N LEU A 42 -8.00 5.41 5.22
CA LEU A 42 -7.49 6.39 4.26
C LEU A 42 -6.12 6.03 3.68
N ALA A 43 -5.34 5.13 4.30
CA ALA A 43 -4.20 4.50 3.62
C ALA A 43 -4.66 3.66 2.41
N GLY A 44 -5.83 3.02 2.48
CA GLY A 44 -6.45 2.35 1.34
C GLY A 44 -7.17 3.35 0.43
N PHE A 45 -8.26 3.95 0.92
CA PHE A 45 -9.12 4.80 0.11
C PHE A 45 -8.45 6.08 -0.40
N GLY A 46 -7.47 6.64 0.31
CA GLY A 46 -6.77 7.87 -0.10
C GLY A 46 -5.94 7.70 -1.38
N LEU A 47 -5.52 6.48 -1.71
CA LEU A 47 -4.79 6.18 -2.94
C LEU A 47 -5.69 6.03 -4.18
N TYR A 48 -6.92 6.55 -4.13
CA TYR A 48 -7.89 6.46 -5.22
C TYR A 48 -7.39 7.10 -6.52
N GLU A 49 -6.50 8.10 -6.42
CA GLU A 49 -5.91 8.77 -7.59
C GLU A 49 -5.11 7.82 -8.49
N PHE A 50 -4.53 6.77 -7.92
CA PHE A 50 -3.81 5.72 -8.67
C PHE A 50 -4.74 4.65 -9.26
N GLY A 51 -6.01 4.62 -8.85
CA GLY A 51 -7.01 3.66 -9.32
C GLY A 51 -7.64 4.08 -10.65
N PHE A 52 -8.90 4.53 -10.61
CA PHE A 52 -9.67 4.80 -11.83
C PHE A 52 -9.07 5.86 -12.76
N PRO A 53 -8.42 6.95 -12.28
CA PRO A 53 -7.71 7.88 -13.16
C PRO A 53 -6.57 7.20 -13.94
N GLY A 54 -5.94 6.17 -13.37
CA GLY A 54 -4.96 5.33 -14.07
C GLY A 54 -5.60 4.45 -15.13
N VAL A 55 -6.77 3.85 -14.85
CA VAL A 55 -7.58 3.10 -15.82
C VAL A 55 -8.00 3.99 -16.99
N ALA A 56 -8.42 5.23 -16.71
CA ALA A 56 -8.88 6.19 -17.71
C ALA A 56 -7.79 6.60 -18.72
N LYS A 57 -6.49 6.44 -18.40
CA LYS A 57 -5.40 6.65 -19.36
C LYS A 57 -5.46 5.67 -20.53
N CYS A 58 -6.02 4.47 -20.32
CA CYS A 58 -6.29 3.49 -21.35
C CYS A 58 -7.52 2.64 -20.98
N VAL A 59 -8.70 3.23 -21.20
CA VAL A 59 -9.98 2.64 -20.76
C VAL A 59 -10.26 1.32 -21.47
N GLU A 60 -9.81 1.16 -22.71
CA GLU A 60 -10.04 -0.03 -23.53
C GLU A 60 -9.36 -1.28 -22.96
N ILE A 61 -8.27 -1.12 -22.22
CA ILE A 61 -7.55 -2.22 -21.57
C ILE A 61 -7.91 -2.30 -20.08
N GLY A 62 -7.97 -1.16 -19.40
CA GLY A 62 -8.21 -1.12 -17.95
C GLY A 62 -9.64 -1.52 -17.55
N LEU A 63 -10.65 -1.16 -18.35
CA LEU A 63 -12.04 -1.49 -18.01
C LEU A 63 -12.31 -3.01 -18.13
N PRO A 64 -11.86 -3.71 -19.19
CA PRO A 64 -11.91 -5.17 -19.22
C PRO A 64 -11.20 -5.83 -18.04
N GLU A 65 -10.03 -5.36 -17.62
CA GLU A 65 -9.34 -5.91 -16.44
C GLU A 65 -10.20 -5.78 -15.19
N LEU A 66 -10.77 -4.60 -14.92
CA LEU A 66 -11.59 -4.38 -13.74
C LEU A 66 -12.83 -5.30 -13.73
N VAL A 67 -13.52 -5.39 -14.86
CA VAL A 67 -14.73 -6.22 -15.00
C VAL A 67 -14.38 -7.70 -14.87
N LEU A 68 -13.33 -8.17 -15.57
CA LEU A 68 -12.90 -9.56 -15.52
C LEU A 68 -12.39 -9.94 -14.13
N LEU A 69 -11.64 -9.06 -13.47
CA LEU A 69 -11.17 -9.29 -12.11
C LEU A 69 -12.33 -9.51 -11.14
N VAL A 70 -13.35 -8.66 -11.18
CA VAL A 70 -14.53 -8.80 -10.32
C VAL A 70 -15.32 -10.07 -10.68
N PHE A 71 -15.50 -10.34 -11.97
CA PHE A 71 -16.21 -11.54 -12.43
C PHE A 71 -15.51 -12.84 -12.01
N PHE A 72 -14.20 -12.96 -12.26
CA PHE A 72 -13.41 -14.14 -11.93
C PHE A 72 -13.23 -14.32 -10.42
N SER A 73 -13.16 -13.23 -9.65
CA SER A 73 -12.97 -13.32 -8.20
C SER A 73 -14.27 -13.55 -7.42
N GLN A 74 -15.40 -12.95 -7.85
CA GLN A 74 -16.65 -12.98 -7.07
C GLN A 74 -17.72 -13.91 -7.65
N TYR A 75 -17.86 -13.98 -8.98
CA TYR A 75 -19.00 -14.64 -9.63
C TYR A 75 -18.66 -16.03 -10.15
N LEU A 76 -17.51 -16.17 -10.83
CA LEU A 76 -17.08 -17.42 -11.44
C LEU A 76 -16.90 -18.59 -10.43
N PRO A 77 -16.36 -18.38 -9.21
CA PRO A 77 -16.22 -19.46 -8.23
C PRO A 77 -17.57 -19.98 -7.69
N HIS A 78 -18.64 -19.19 -7.82
CA HIS A 78 -19.99 -19.61 -7.49
C HIS A 78 -20.64 -20.43 -8.61
N LEU A 79 -20.29 -20.14 -9.87
CA LEU A 79 -20.82 -20.82 -11.05
C LEU A 79 -20.14 -22.18 -11.31
N ILE A 80 -18.83 -22.30 -11.05
CA ILE A 80 -18.04 -23.51 -11.34
C ILE A 80 -17.60 -24.20 -10.04
N ARG A 81 -18.44 -25.11 -9.52
CA ARG A 81 -18.15 -25.89 -8.30
C ARG A 81 -16.85 -26.72 -8.33
N PRO A 82 -16.49 -27.45 -9.41
CA PRO A 82 -15.29 -28.31 -9.40
C PRO A 82 -13.97 -27.54 -9.49
N GLY A 83 -13.97 -26.23 -9.79
CA GLY A 83 -12.78 -25.39 -9.95
C GLY A 83 -12.59 -24.31 -8.88
N LYS A 84 -13.51 -24.20 -7.91
CA LYS A 84 -13.61 -23.09 -6.96
C LYS A 84 -12.29 -22.73 -6.29
N HIS A 85 -11.53 -23.72 -5.84
CA HIS A 85 -10.26 -23.50 -5.14
C HIS A 85 -9.14 -22.90 -6.02
N ILE A 86 -9.19 -23.12 -7.34
CA ILE A 86 -8.20 -22.59 -8.27
C ILE A 86 -8.56 -21.14 -8.60
N PHE A 87 -9.82 -20.89 -8.96
CA PHE A 87 -10.28 -19.55 -9.32
C PHE A 87 -10.22 -18.59 -8.11
N ASP A 88 -10.62 -19.00 -6.91
CA ASP A 88 -10.54 -18.16 -5.69
C ASP A 88 -9.10 -17.67 -5.40
N ARG A 89 -8.08 -18.49 -5.72
CA ARG A 89 -6.68 -18.22 -5.35
C ARG A 89 -5.87 -17.56 -6.46
N PHE A 90 -6.19 -17.83 -7.71
CA PHE A 90 -5.41 -17.38 -8.87
C PHE A 90 -6.16 -16.41 -9.77
N ALA A 91 -7.37 -15.95 -9.39
CA ALA A 91 -8.18 -15.01 -10.18
C ALA A 91 -7.38 -13.83 -10.72
N VAL A 92 -6.61 -13.14 -9.86
CA VAL A 92 -5.80 -11.97 -10.24
C VAL A 92 -4.78 -12.32 -11.32
N ILE A 93 -4.04 -13.43 -11.16
CA ILE A 93 -3.00 -13.81 -12.14
C ILE A 93 -3.65 -14.19 -13.47
N ILE A 94 -4.75 -14.93 -13.42
CA ILE A 94 -5.48 -15.37 -14.61
C ILE A 94 -6.02 -14.16 -15.38
N THR A 95 -6.62 -13.18 -14.70
CA THR A 95 -7.20 -12.00 -15.36
C THR A 95 -6.12 -11.14 -16.00
N VAL A 96 -5.03 -10.86 -15.27
CA VAL A 96 -3.89 -10.10 -15.77
C VAL A 96 -3.30 -10.75 -17.03
N VAL A 97 -3.13 -12.08 -17.05
CA VAL A 97 -2.61 -12.79 -18.23
C VAL A 97 -3.58 -12.68 -19.41
N ILE A 98 -4.88 -12.88 -19.18
CA ILE A 98 -5.91 -12.77 -20.23
C ILE A 98 -5.92 -11.36 -20.84
N VAL A 99 -5.93 -10.32 -20.00
CA VAL A 99 -6.00 -8.93 -20.48
C VAL A 99 -4.68 -8.46 -21.06
N TRP A 100 -3.54 -8.94 -20.56
CA TRP A 100 -2.24 -8.69 -21.17
C TRP A 100 -2.15 -9.27 -22.59
N ILE A 101 -2.62 -10.51 -22.80
CA ILE A 101 -2.71 -11.11 -24.15
C ILE A 101 -3.65 -10.27 -25.04
N TYR A 102 -4.80 -9.87 -24.52
CA TYR A 102 -5.74 -8.98 -25.22
C TYR A 102 -5.09 -7.65 -25.63
N ALA A 103 -4.38 -6.99 -24.72
CA ALA A 103 -3.65 -5.75 -24.98
C ALA A 103 -2.55 -5.94 -26.04
N HIS A 104 -1.85 -7.08 -26.01
CA HIS A 104 -0.86 -7.42 -27.01
C HIS A 104 -1.49 -7.60 -28.40
N LEU A 105 -2.62 -8.32 -28.50
CA LEU A 105 -3.36 -8.50 -29.75
C LEU A 105 -3.85 -7.16 -30.32
N LEU A 106 -4.36 -6.25 -29.48
CA LEU A 106 -4.73 -4.90 -29.91
C LEU A 106 -3.53 -4.08 -30.41
N THR A 107 -2.37 -4.25 -29.77
CA THR A 107 -1.14 -3.57 -30.16
C THR A 107 -0.65 -4.06 -31.53
N VAL A 108 -0.59 -5.37 -31.73
CA VAL A 108 -0.17 -6.01 -33.00
C VAL A 108 -1.19 -5.78 -34.12
N GLY A 109 -2.48 -5.81 -33.81
CA GLY A 109 -3.57 -5.52 -34.75
C GLY A 109 -3.63 -4.06 -35.23
N GLY A 110 -2.70 -3.20 -34.78
CA GLY A 110 -2.57 -1.84 -35.26
C GLY A 110 -3.61 -0.85 -34.75
N ALA A 111 -4.40 -1.23 -33.73
CA ALA A 111 -5.49 -0.40 -33.19
C ALA A 111 -5.02 0.99 -32.70
N TYR A 112 -3.74 1.11 -32.35
CA TYR A 112 -3.13 2.33 -31.82
C TYR A 112 -2.21 3.07 -32.80
N ASN A 113 -1.99 2.59 -34.03
CA ASN A 113 -1.00 3.17 -34.96
C ASN A 113 -1.33 4.61 -35.39
N GLY A 114 -2.62 4.96 -35.50
CA GLY A 114 -3.09 6.30 -35.89
C GLY A 114 -3.63 7.16 -34.74
N ARG A 115 -3.44 6.75 -33.48
CA ARG A 115 -3.98 7.46 -32.30
C ARG A 115 -2.99 8.51 -31.77
N SER A 116 -3.45 9.38 -30.87
CA SER A 116 -2.61 10.41 -30.24
C SER A 116 -1.41 9.79 -29.49
N LEU A 117 -0.30 10.54 -29.40
CA LEU A 117 0.93 10.08 -28.73
C LEU A 117 0.66 9.62 -27.28
N LYS A 118 -0.23 10.31 -26.56
CA LYS A 118 -0.61 10.03 -25.17
C LYS A 118 -1.36 8.70 -25.01
N THR A 119 -2.25 8.39 -25.95
CA THR A 119 -2.94 7.09 -25.99
C THR A 119 -1.96 6.00 -26.33
N GLN A 120 -1.09 6.25 -27.31
CA GLN A 120 -0.07 5.28 -27.69
C GLN A 120 0.92 5.00 -26.53
N THR A 121 1.23 5.97 -25.65
CA THR A 121 2.20 5.74 -24.55
C THR A 121 1.58 4.93 -23.43
N SER A 122 0.27 5.04 -23.26
CA SER A 122 -0.44 4.43 -22.14
C SER A 122 -1.01 3.06 -22.49
N CYS A 123 -1.36 2.84 -23.77
CA CYS A 123 -2.07 1.63 -24.23
C CYS A 123 -1.20 0.59 -24.96
N ARG A 124 -0.06 0.98 -25.54
CA ARG A 124 0.75 0.05 -26.33
C ARG A 124 1.68 -0.78 -25.46
N THR A 125 1.83 -2.06 -25.80
CA THR A 125 2.70 -3.03 -25.10
C THR A 125 4.10 -3.15 -25.73
N ASP A 126 4.29 -2.70 -26.98
CA ASP A 126 5.51 -2.91 -27.78
C ASP A 126 6.52 -1.74 -27.70
N ARG A 127 6.15 -0.66 -27.02
CA ARG A 127 6.72 0.68 -27.23
C ARG A 127 8.17 0.88 -26.79
N ALA A 128 8.80 -0.11 -26.18
CA ALA A 128 10.06 0.13 -25.49
C ALA A 128 11.21 -0.80 -25.90
N GLY A 129 10.99 -1.75 -26.82
CA GLY A 129 12.00 -2.77 -27.14
C GLY A 129 12.56 -3.44 -25.88
N LEU A 130 11.79 -3.40 -24.78
CA LEU A 130 12.29 -3.59 -23.43
C LEU A 130 12.82 -5.02 -23.27
N ILE A 131 12.16 -5.95 -23.96
CA ILE A 131 12.47 -7.38 -23.99
C ILE A 131 13.73 -7.64 -24.80
N ASP A 132 13.95 -6.90 -25.89
CA ASP A 132 15.12 -7.04 -26.76
C ASP A 132 16.36 -6.37 -26.17
N ALA A 133 16.19 -5.20 -25.55
CA ALA A 133 17.25 -4.45 -24.89
C ALA A 133 17.66 -5.04 -23.52
N ALA A 134 16.82 -5.88 -22.92
CA ALA A 134 17.11 -6.48 -21.62
C ALA A 134 18.12 -7.64 -21.73
N PRO A 135 19.19 -7.64 -20.91
CA PRO A 135 20.10 -8.76 -20.84
C PRO A 135 19.41 -10.00 -20.28
N TRP A 136 19.84 -11.18 -20.71
CA TRP A 136 19.33 -12.46 -20.19
C TRP A 136 19.60 -12.63 -18.70
N ILE A 137 20.78 -12.22 -18.23
CA ILE A 137 21.20 -12.27 -16.84
C ILE A 137 21.54 -10.85 -16.38
N ARG A 138 20.87 -10.37 -15.33
CA ARG A 138 21.11 -9.10 -14.68
C ARG A 138 21.19 -9.31 -13.18
N ILE A 139 22.40 -9.29 -12.63
CA ILE A 139 22.61 -9.39 -11.19
C ILE A 139 22.62 -7.97 -10.60
N PRO A 140 21.65 -7.59 -9.75
CA PRO A 140 21.71 -6.31 -9.07
C PRO A 140 22.88 -6.30 -8.09
N TYR A 141 23.69 -5.25 -8.13
CA TYR A 141 24.82 -5.06 -7.23
C TYR A 141 24.65 -3.76 -6.44
N PRO A 142 25.18 -3.70 -5.21
CA PRO A 142 25.07 -2.50 -4.39
C PRO A 142 25.76 -1.32 -5.09
N PHE A 143 25.17 -0.14 -4.96
CA PHE A 143 25.66 1.10 -5.57
C PHE A 143 25.76 1.06 -7.10
N GLN A 144 24.87 0.33 -7.77
CA GLN A 144 24.85 0.26 -9.25
C GLN A 144 24.69 1.61 -9.96
N TRP A 145 24.13 2.62 -9.27
CA TRP A 145 24.02 3.98 -9.80
C TRP A 145 25.15 4.89 -9.34
N GLY A 146 26.17 4.36 -8.64
CA GLY A 146 27.33 5.04 -8.07
C GLY A 146 27.17 5.44 -6.60
N ALA A 147 28.09 6.27 -6.09
CA ALA A 147 28.10 6.69 -4.69
C ALA A 147 26.83 7.47 -4.31
N PRO A 148 26.23 7.18 -3.15
CA PRO A 148 25.00 7.83 -2.71
C PRO A 148 25.23 9.32 -2.45
N SER A 149 24.26 10.14 -2.84
CA SER A 149 24.25 11.57 -2.55
C SER A 149 23.32 11.83 -1.37
N PHE A 150 23.79 12.55 -0.36
CA PHE A 150 23.03 12.85 0.84
C PHE A 150 22.56 14.31 0.79
N ASP A 151 21.37 14.51 0.22
CA ASP A 151 20.67 15.78 0.28
C ASP A 151 19.68 15.75 1.46
N ALA A 152 19.70 16.78 2.30
CA ALA A 152 18.82 16.86 3.46
C ALA A 152 17.34 16.88 3.06
N GLY A 153 16.96 17.61 2.00
CA GLY A 153 15.57 17.71 1.55
C GLY A 153 15.00 16.35 1.16
N GLU A 154 15.73 15.61 0.31
CA GLU A 154 15.31 14.27 -0.11
C GLU A 154 15.28 13.28 1.05
N ALA A 155 16.23 13.36 1.98
CA ALA A 155 16.26 12.51 3.17
C ALA A 155 15.06 12.77 4.10
N PHE A 156 14.69 14.03 4.33
CA PHE A 156 13.52 14.38 5.13
C PHE A 156 12.22 13.96 4.46
N ALA A 157 12.07 14.20 3.15
CA ALA A 157 10.91 13.75 2.39
C ALA A 157 10.72 12.22 2.49
N MET A 158 11.80 11.46 2.28
CA MET A 158 11.78 9.99 2.40
C MET A 158 11.54 9.52 3.83
N MET A 159 12.09 10.21 4.84
CA MET A 159 11.83 9.88 6.24
C MET A 159 10.36 10.07 6.60
N MET A 160 9.70 11.12 6.10
CA MET A 160 8.28 11.35 6.34
C MET A 160 7.41 10.30 5.64
N ALA A 161 7.70 9.98 4.38
CA ALA A 161 7.01 8.93 3.65
C ALA A 161 7.14 7.57 4.36
N ALA A 162 8.32 7.26 4.88
CA ALA A 162 8.60 5.99 5.52
C ALA A 162 8.40 6.00 7.05
N PHE A 163 7.92 7.09 7.64
CA PHE A 163 7.46 7.15 9.04
C PHE A 163 6.23 6.25 9.26
N VAL A 164 5.43 6.01 8.22
CA VAL A 164 4.32 5.03 8.27
C VAL A 164 4.85 3.58 8.29
N ALA A 165 6.08 3.37 7.81
CA ALA A 165 6.75 2.09 7.61
C ALA A 165 7.85 1.79 8.67
N LEU A 166 7.71 2.30 9.90
CA LEU A 166 8.76 2.25 10.93
C LEU A 166 9.28 0.84 11.29
N VAL A 167 8.55 -0.23 10.93
CA VAL A 167 8.95 -1.62 11.19
C VAL A 167 9.86 -2.19 10.08
N GLU A 168 9.94 -1.53 8.92
CA GLU A 168 10.51 -2.09 7.68
C GLU A 168 11.93 -1.59 7.37
N GLY A 169 12.57 -0.90 8.32
CA GLY A 169 13.81 -0.15 8.09
C GLY A 169 14.94 -0.96 7.44
N VAL A 170 15.09 -2.24 7.77
CA VAL A 170 16.12 -3.10 7.15
C VAL A 170 15.88 -3.31 5.66
N GLY A 171 14.63 -3.51 5.23
CA GLY A 171 14.30 -3.65 3.82
C GLY A 171 14.56 -2.36 3.03
N ILE A 172 14.20 -1.22 3.63
CA ILE A 172 14.42 0.11 3.03
C ILE A 172 15.91 0.41 2.91
N LEU A 173 16.73 -0.03 3.87
CA LEU A 173 18.19 0.08 3.80
C LEU A 173 18.73 -0.71 2.60
N LEU A 174 18.33 -1.98 2.45
CA LEU A 174 18.72 -2.80 1.30
C LEU A 174 18.24 -2.18 -0.02
N SER A 175 17.03 -1.63 -0.04
CA SER A 175 16.45 -0.91 -1.18
C SER A 175 17.33 0.29 -1.60
N GLY A 176 17.82 1.07 -0.62
CA GLY A 176 18.77 2.16 -0.85
C GLY A 176 20.13 1.69 -1.37
N LEU A 177 20.69 0.61 -0.80
CA LEU A 177 21.97 0.04 -1.23
C LEU A 177 21.92 -0.47 -2.67
N PHE A 178 20.89 -1.25 -3.04
CA PHE A 178 20.73 -1.79 -4.39
C PHE A 178 20.09 -0.81 -5.38
N GLY A 179 19.56 0.32 -4.90
CA GLY A 179 19.04 1.41 -5.74
C GLY A 179 17.76 1.06 -6.47
N THR A 180 16.78 0.52 -5.74
CA THR A 180 15.46 0.09 -6.25
C THR A 180 14.51 1.24 -6.61
N ALA A 181 14.94 2.50 -6.44
CA ALA A 181 14.18 3.76 -6.58
C ALA A 181 13.05 3.94 -5.56
N ASN A 182 12.30 2.87 -5.29
CA ASN A 182 11.21 2.80 -4.33
C ASN A 182 11.68 2.03 -3.09
N GLY A 183 11.34 2.52 -1.90
CA GLY A 183 11.59 1.77 -0.67
C GLY A 183 10.73 0.51 -0.62
N SER A 184 11.26 -0.58 -0.07
CA SER A 184 10.45 -1.75 0.22
C SER A 184 9.49 -1.45 1.36
N SER A 185 8.20 -1.63 1.13
CA SER A 185 7.22 -1.56 2.20
C SER A 185 6.20 -2.69 2.16
N VAL A 186 5.47 -2.89 3.26
CA VAL A 186 4.32 -3.77 3.32
C VAL A 186 3.31 -3.25 2.31
N SER A 187 3.21 -3.94 1.19
CA SER A 187 2.33 -3.49 0.12
C SER A 187 0.87 -3.71 0.50
N ILE A 188 0.10 -2.64 0.38
CA ILE A 188 -1.36 -2.62 0.52
C ILE A 188 -1.98 -3.63 -0.45
N GLU A 189 -1.37 -3.82 -1.62
CA GLU A 189 -1.73 -4.82 -2.62
C GLU A 189 -1.67 -6.25 -2.06
N ASN A 190 -0.64 -6.60 -1.29
CA ASN A 190 -0.51 -7.93 -0.69
C ASN A 190 -1.55 -8.17 0.41
N ALA A 191 -1.90 -7.13 1.18
CA ALA A 191 -2.99 -7.21 2.16
C ALA A 191 -4.35 -7.38 1.47
N GLY A 192 -4.60 -6.65 0.38
CA GLY A 192 -5.79 -6.82 -0.46
C GLY A 192 -5.87 -8.21 -1.09
N LEU A 193 -4.75 -8.71 -1.61
CA LEU A 193 -4.65 -10.06 -2.20
C LEU A 193 -4.90 -11.16 -1.17
N LEU A 194 -4.37 -11.02 0.05
CA LEU A 194 -4.66 -11.95 1.16
C LEU A 194 -6.17 -11.97 1.46
N GLY A 195 -6.80 -10.80 1.46
CA GLY A 195 -8.24 -10.65 1.65
C GLY A 195 -9.09 -11.37 0.60
N LEU A 196 -8.68 -11.29 -0.66
CA LEU A 196 -9.35 -11.94 -1.78
C LEU A 196 -9.10 -13.45 -1.80
N THR A 197 -7.84 -13.87 -1.75
CA THR A 197 -7.44 -15.28 -1.92
C THR A 197 -7.61 -16.12 -0.67
N ARG A 198 -7.66 -15.48 0.51
CA ARG A 198 -7.75 -16.11 1.83
C ARG A 198 -6.60 -17.09 2.14
N VAL A 199 -5.43 -16.91 1.52
CA VAL A 199 -4.24 -17.74 1.73
C VAL A 199 -3.18 -16.98 2.54
N GLY A 200 -3.16 -17.18 3.86
CA GLY A 200 -2.23 -16.50 4.80
C GLY A 200 -1.00 -17.31 5.23
N SER A 201 -0.54 -18.28 4.44
CA SER A 201 0.54 -19.19 4.85
C SER A 201 1.93 -18.56 4.68
N ARG A 202 2.72 -18.54 5.77
CA ARG A 202 4.12 -18.05 5.76
C ARG A 202 5.02 -18.81 4.78
N ARG A 203 4.78 -20.11 4.58
CA ARG A 203 5.55 -20.93 3.64
C ARG A 203 5.35 -20.45 2.20
N VAL A 204 4.13 -20.05 1.85
CA VAL A 204 3.81 -19.52 0.51
C VAL A 204 4.59 -18.23 0.26
N VAL A 205 4.63 -17.33 1.25
CA VAL A 205 5.39 -16.07 1.16
C VAL A 205 6.89 -16.35 1.02
N GLN A 206 7.45 -17.28 1.80
CA GLN A 206 8.88 -17.64 1.73
C GLN A 206 9.27 -18.26 0.37
N ILE A 207 8.45 -19.18 -0.14
CA ILE A 207 8.67 -19.79 -1.45
C ILE A 207 8.55 -18.73 -2.56
N SER A 208 7.55 -17.86 -2.48
CA SER A 208 7.37 -16.73 -3.40
C SER A 208 8.58 -15.79 -3.40
N ALA A 209 9.11 -15.44 -2.24
CA ALA A 209 10.32 -14.63 -2.13
C ALA A 209 11.53 -15.29 -2.82
N GLY A 210 11.68 -16.61 -2.67
CA GLY A 210 12.71 -17.38 -3.39
C GLY A 210 12.56 -17.29 -4.91
N PHE A 211 11.33 -17.45 -5.42
CA PHE A 211 11.05 -17.29 -6.85
C PHE A 211 11.28 -15.86 -7.34
N MET A 212 10.90 -14.85 -6.55
CA MET A 212 11.14 -13.44 -6.89
C MET A 212 12.64 -13.14 -6.99
N LEU A 213 13.46 -13.66 -6.06
CA LEU A 213 14.92 -13.51 -6.14
C LEU A 213 15.49 -14.20 -7.38
N PHE A 214 15.02 -15.42 -7.69
CA PHE A 214 15.46 -16.16 -8.86
C PHE A 214 15.09 -15.45 -10.18
N PHE A 215 13.83 -15.05 -10.35
CA PHE A 215 13.37 -14.35 -11.55
C PHE A 215 13.92 -12.94 -11.67
N SER A 216 14.29 -12.30 -10.56
CA SER A 216 14.95 -10.98 -10.60
C SER A 216 16.32 -11.02 -11.29
N VAL A 217 17.01 -12.17 -11.30
CA VAL A 217 18.29 -12.35 -12.02
C VAL A 217 18.06 -12.46 -13.53
N LEU A 218 16.88 -12.89 -13.97
CA LEU A 218 16.56 -13.08 -15.37
C LEU A 218 15.99 -11.78 -15.96
N GLY A 219 16.84 -10.94 -16.54
CA GLY A 219 16.48 -9.59 -16.99
C GLY A 219 15.33 -9.56 -18.01
N LYS A 220 15.25 -10.57 -18.88
CA LYS A 220 14.13 -10.71 -19.84
C LYS A 220 12.78 -10.98 -19.17
N PHE A 221 12.75 -11.77 -18.09
CA PHE A 221 11.52 -11.97 -17.33
C PHE A 221 11.07 -10.65 -16.69
N GLY A 222 12.01 -9.89 -16.12
CA GLY A 222 11.74 -8.54 -15.63
C GLY A 222 11.18 -7.60 -16.71
N ALA A 223 11.70 -7.68 -17.94
CA ALA A 223 11.20 -6.89 -19.07
C ALA A 223 9.78 -7.27 -19.50
N VAL A 224 9.40 -8.55 -19.42
CA VAL A 224 8.02 -9.00 -19.68
C VAL A 224 7.08 -8.39 -18.64
N PHE A 225 7.42 -8.42 -17.34
CA PHE A 225 6.59 -7.77 -16.31
C PHE A 225 6.53 -6.25 -16.48
N ALA A 226 7.62 -5.62 -16.89
CA ALA A 226 7.65 -4.19 -17.19
C ALA A 226 6.87 -3.80 -18.47
N SER A 227 6.55 -4.77 -19.33
CA SER A 227 5.70 -4.56 -20.52
C SER A 227 4.20 -4.50 -20.20
N ILE A 228 3.80 -4.90 -19.00
CA ILE A 228 2.41 -4.85 -18.56
C ILE A 228 1.95 -3.39 -18.51
N PRO A 229 0.90 -3.00 -19.27
CA PRO A 229 0.40 -1.63 -19.26
C PRO A 229 0.00 -1.17 -17.86
N ALA A 230 0.37 0.07 -17.50
CA ALA A 230 0.04 0.65 -16.22
C ALA A 230 -1.47 0.72 -15.94
N SER A 231 -2.32 0.69 -16.98
CA SER A 231 -3.78 0.64 -16.86
C SER A 231 -4.29 -0.68 -16.26
N ILE A 232 -3.62 -1.81 -16.50
CA ILE A 232 -3.93 -3.09 -15.88
C ILE A 232 -3.64 -2.99 -14.38
N THR A 233 -2.46 -2.52 -14.01
CA THR A 233 -2.08 -2.30 -12.60
C THR A 233 -3.02 -1.34 -11.89
N ALA A 234 -3.42 -0.25 -12.55
CA ALA A 234 -4.40 0.69 -12.01
C ALA A 234 -5.79 0.06 -11.77
N ALA A 235 -6.22 -0.87 -12.63
CA ALA A 235 -7.46 -1.62 -12.41
C ALA A 235 -7.38 -2.54 -11.19
N LEU A 236 -6.22 -3.18 -10.96
CA LEU A 236 -5.98 -3.95 -9.74
C LEU A 236 -6.05 -3.05 -8.49
N TYR A 237 -5.47 -1.84 -8.57
CA TYR A 237 -5.47 -0.85 -7.48
C TYR A 237 -6.89 -0.44 -7.06
N CYS A 238 -7.81 -0.28 -8.02
CA CYS A 238 -9.22 -0.01 -7.70
C CYS A 238 -9.81 -1.04 -6.72
N VAL A 239 -9.48 -2.32 -6.87
CA VAL A 239 -10.02 -3.39 -6.02
C VAL A 239 -9.20 -3.54 -4.74
N PHE A 240 -7.87 -3.55 -4.83
CA PHE A 240 -7.01 -3.79 -3.67
C PHE A 240 -7.06 -2.66 -2.65
N PHE A 241 -7.02 -1.40 -3.10
CA PHE A 241 -7.10 -0.24 -2.22
C PHE A 241 -8.45 -0.14 -1.54
N ALA A 242 -9.54 -0.43 -2.26
CA ALA A 242 -10.87 -0.51 -1.67
C ALA A 242 -10.94 -1.61 -0.60
N TYR A 243 -10.39 -2.79 -0.87
CA TYR A 243 -10.38 -3.88 0.10
C TYR A 243 -9.58 -3.53 1.37
N VAL A 244 -8.43 -2.87 1.23
CA VAL A 244 -7.65 -2.41 2.39
C VAL A 244 -8.37 -1.30 3.16
N GLY A 245 -9.01 -0.36 2.46
CA GLY A 245 -9.83 0.68 3.09
C GLY A 245 -10.95 0.08 3.94
N VAL A 246 -11.68 -0.92 3.39
CA VAL A 246 -12.68 -1.69 4.14
C VAL A 246 -12.05 -2.51 5.27
N GLY A 247 -10.84 -3.05 5.08
CA GLY A 247 -10.06 -3.69 6.13
C GLY A 247 -9.81 -2.76 7.33
N GLY A 248 -9.52 -1.48 7.09
CA GLY A 248 -9.42 -0.46 8.14
C GLY A 248 -10.76 -0.16 8.82
N LEU A 249 -11.84 -0.02 8.04
CA LEU A 249 -13.20 0.16 8.57
C LEU A 249 -13.66 -1.04 9.41
N SER A 250 -13.18 -2.25 9.14
CA SER A 250 -13.53 -3.44 9.92
C SER A 250 -13.14 -3.31 11.40
N PHE A 251 -12.17 -2.47 11.76
CA PHE A 251 -11.83 -2.19 13.15
C PHE A 251 -12.95 -1.48 13.93
N LEU A 252 -13.94 -0.89 13.24
CA LEU A 252 -15.13 -0.35 13.86
C LEU A 252 -15.95 -1.40 14.61
N GLN A 253 -15.85 -2.68 14.25
CA GLN A 253 -16.51 -3.77 14.97
C GLN A 253 -16.05 -3.89 16.43
N PHE A 254 -14.87 -3.35 16.76
CA PHE A 254 -14.31 -3.35 18.11
C PHE A 254 -14.61 -2.04 18.87
N CYS A 255 -15.29 -1.09 18.24
CA CYS A 255 -15.55 0.24 18.78
C CYS A 255 -17.05 0.47 19.00
N GLN A 256 -17.41 1.16 20.07
CA GLN A 256 -18.80 1.53 20.36
C GLN A 256 -19.17 2.83 19.64
N LEU A 257 -19.96 2.73 18.57
CA LEU A 257 -20.38 3.88 17.74
C LEU A 257 -21.61 4.64 18.26
N ASN A 258 -22.19 4.21 19.38
CA ASN A 258 -23.28 4.95 20.02
C ASN A 258 -22.78 6.22 20.74
N SER A 259 -21.53 6.21 21.21
CA SER A 259 -20.92 7.36 21.90
C SER A 259 -20.69 8.53 20.94
N PHE A 260 -21.06 9.74 21.38
CA PHE A 260 -20.81 10.98 20.63
C PHE A 260 -19.32 11.20 20.37
N ARG A 261 -18.48 10.97 21.40
CA ARG A 261 -17.02 11.10 21.32
C ARG A 261 -16.43 10.30 20.16
N ASN A 262 -16.79 9.02 20.04
CA ASN A 262 -16.22 8.14 19.01
C ASN A 262 -16.68 8.54 17.61
N LYS A 263 -17.96 8.90 17.45
CA LYS A 263 -18.50 9.42 16.18
C LYS A 263 -17.80 10.72 15.78
N PHE A 264 -17.60 11.63 16.73
CA PHE A 264 -16.89 12.89 16.50
C PHE A 264 -15.45 12.65 16.04
N ILE A 265 -14.68 11.82 16.75
CA ILE A 265 -13.29 11.48 16.39
C ILE A 265 -13.24 10.94 14.95
N LEU A 266 -14.08 9.96 14.62
CA LEU A 266 -14.10 9.34 13.29
C LEU A 266 -14.49 10.35 12.20
N ALA A 267 -15.58 11.08 12.39
CA ALA A 267 -16.11 12.00 11.40
C ALA A 267 -15.11 13.12 11.08
N VAL A 268 -14.58 13.79 12.11
CA VAL A 268 -13.64 14.90 11.94
C VAL A 268 -12.33 14.41 11.31
N SER A 269 -11.80 13.27 11.77
CA SER A 269 -10.51 12.77 11.28
C SER A 269 -10.59 12.26 9.83
N ILE A 270 -11.67 11.58 9.44
CA ILE A 270 -11.86 11.14 8.05
C ILE A 270 -12.08 12.32 7.13
N PHE A 271 -12.95 13.27 7.53
CA PHE A 271 -13.25 14.43 6.68
C PHE A 271 -12.03 15.33 6.47
N LEU A 272 -11.33 15.70 7.55
CA LEU A 272 -10.10 16.49 7.43
C LEU A 272 -8.95 15.70 6.80
N GLY A 273 -8.93 14.39 6.99
CA GLY A 273 -8.00 13.48 6.31
C GLY A 273 -8.13 13.48 4.80
N LEU A 274 -9.31 13.76 4.25
CA LEU A 274 -9.50 13.93 2.81
C LEU A 274 -9.37 15.38 2.36
N SER A 275 -9.92 16.33 3.13
CA SER A 275 -10.01 17.73 2.70
C SER A 275 -8.67 18.46 2.73
N VAL A 276 -7.80 18.16 3.70
CA VAL A 276 -6.49 18.83 3.82
C VAL A 276 -5.54 18.41 2.69
N PRO A 277 -5.31 17.11 2.41
CA PRO A 277 -4.50 16.71 1.26
C PRO A 277 -5.03 17.24 -0.06
N GLN A 278 -6.35 17.22 -0.25
CA GLN A 278 -6.99 17.78 -1.44
C GLN A 278 -6.63 19.25 -1.63
N TYR A 279 -6.65 20.06 -0.56
CA TYR A 279 -6.21 21.45 -0.61
C TYR A 279 -4.74 21.58 -1.02
N PHE A 280 -3.83 20.79 -0.45
CA PHE A 280 -2.40 20.84 -0.79
C PHE A 280 -2.14 20.44 -2.25
N ASN A 281 -2.82 19.40 -2.74
CA ASN A 281 -2.69 18.91 -4.10
C ASN A 281 -3.25 19.92 -5.11
N GLU A 282 -4.44 20.45 -4.86
CA GLU A 282 -5.10 21.42 -5.74
C GLU A 282 -4.37 22.77 -5.76
N TYR A 283 -3.89 23.24 -4.60
CA TYR A 283 -3.07 24.45 -4.53
C TYR A 283 -1.82 24.34 -5.39
N THR A 284 -1.13 23.20 -5.32
CA THR A 284 0.07 22.93 -6.13
C THR A 284 -0.27 22.87 -7.62
N ALA A 285 -1.41 22.27 -7.97
CA ALA A 285 -1.87 22.17 -9.36
C ALA A 285 -2.23 23.53 -9.98
N VAL A 286 -2.83 24.43 -9.20
CA VAL A 286 -3.26 25.76 -9.68
C VAL A 286 -2.11 26.76 -9.70
N ASN A 287 -1.30 26.82 -8.63
CA ASN A 287 -0.28 27.86 -8.46
C ASN A 287 1.11 27.45 -8.98
N GLY A 288 1.33 26.16 -9.26
CA GLY A 288 2.61 25.63 -9.73
C GLY A 288 3.69 25.48 -8.64
N TYR A 289 3.37 25.80 -7.39
CA TYR A 289 4.23 25.59 -6.22
C TYR A 289 3.38 25.14 -5.01
N PRO A 290 3.96 24.37 -4.07
CA PRO A 290 3.21 23.86 -2.92
C PRO A 290 2.96 24.95 -1.86
N PRO A 291 1.94 24.80 -0.99
CA PRO A 291 1.55 25.82 -0.01
C PRO A 291 2.70 26.32 0.87
N ALA A 292 3.55 25.42 1.37
CA ALA A 292 4.78 25.83 2.06
C ALA A 292 5.90 26.02 1.03
N HIS A 293 6.18 27.28 0.69
CA HIS A 293 7.22 27.66 -0.27
C HIS A 293 8.19 28.69 0.33
N THR A 294 9.28 28.17 0.89
CA THR A 294 10.40 28.95 1.44
C THR A 294 11.70 28.62 0.70
N HIS A 295 12.74 29.43 0.90
CA HIS A 295 14.09 29.13 0.38
C HIS A 295 14.69 27.85 0.97
N ALA A 296 14.14 27.35 2.09
CA ALA A 296 14.56 26.12 2.74
C ALA A 296 13.78 24.91 2.18
N ARG A 297 14.37 24.20 1.20
CA ARG A 297 13.75 23.00 0.59
C ARG A 297 13.35 21.95 1.63
N TRP A 298 14.21 21.70 2.61
CA TRP A 298 13.95 20.75 3.70
C TRP A 298 12.69 21.11 4.51
N PHE A 299 12.42 22.40 4.74
CA PHE A 299 11.24 22.84 5.48
C PHE A 299 9.98 22.65 4.64
N ASN A 300 10.05 22.98 3.35
CA ASN A 300 8.95 22.77 2.41
C ASN A 300 8.56 21.29 2.37
N ASP A 301 9.54 20.38 2.29
CA ASP A 301 9.27 18.94 2.23
C ASP A 301 8.69 18.42 3.56
N ILE A 302 9.17 18.89 4.71
CA ILE A 302 8.65 18.53 6.04
C ILE A 302 7.18 18.93 6.21
N VAL A 303 6.75 20.05 5.63
CA VAL A 303 5.36 20.49 5.72
C VAL A 303 4.53 19.84 4.63
N ASN A 304 4.92 19.95 3.36
CA ASN A 304 4.04 19.58 2.26
C ASN A 304 3.80 18.07 2.17
N VAL A 305 4.82 17.23 2.36
CA VAL A 305 4.71 15.75 2.20
C VAL A 305 3.71 15.10 3.16
N PRO A 306 3.74 15.35 4.48
CA PRO A 306 2.77 14.74 5.39
C PRO A 306 1.36 15.29 5.20
N PHE A 307 1.21 16.59 4.92
CA PHE A 307 -0.10 17.21 4.75
C PHE A 307 -0.74 16.88 3.39
N SER A 308 0.03 16.42 2.40
CA SER A 308 -0.49 15.85 1.15
C SER A 308 -0.86 14.36 1.28
N SER A 309 -0.72 13.73 2.45
CA SER A 309 -1.08 12.32 2.67
C SER A 309 -2.36 12.18 3.48
N GLU A 310 -3.37 11.52 2.91
CA GLU A 310 -4.67 11.30 3.54
C GLU A 310 -4.57 10.46 4.80
N ALA A 311 -3.78 9.40 4.73
CA ALA A 311 -3.54 8.51 5.86
C ALA A 311 -2.88 9.24 7.03
N PHE A 312 -1.86 10.06 6.76
CA PHE A 312 -1.13 10.78 7.80
C PHE A 312 -2.03 11.79 8.52
N VAL A 313 -2.73 12.65 7.78
CA VAL A 313 -3.61 13.68 8.35
C VAL A 313 -4.74 13.03 9.15
N ALA A 314 -5.38 12.00 8.61
CA ALA A 314 -6.43 11.29 9.31
C ALA A 314 -5.93 10.62 10.60
N GLY A 315 -4.78 9.95 10.52
CA GLY A 315 -4.18 9.24 11.63
C GLY A 315 -3.74 10.16 12.76
N ILE A 316 -3.08 11.28 12.45
CA ILE A 316 -2.60 12.20 13.48
C ILE A 316 -3.76 12.90 14.20
N LEU A 317 -4.81 13.29 13.48
CA LEU A 317 -6.02 13.87 14.06
C LEU A 317 -6.77 12.86 14.93
N ALA A 318 -6.97 11.64 14.44
CA ALA A 318 -7.64 10.59 15.20
C ALA A 318 -6.85 10.20 16.45
N PHE A 319 -5.52 10.12 16.34
CA PHE A 319 -4.63 9.89 17.46
C PHE A 319 -4.70 11.03 18.48
N PHE A 320 -4.66 12.28 18.04
CA PHE A 320 -4.74 13.45 18.91
C PHE A 320 -6.06 13.46 19.67
N PHE A 321 -7.20 13.39 18.98
CA PHE A 321 -8.51 13.44 19.61
C PHE A 321 -8.79 12.24 20.52
N ASP A 322 -8.38 11.03 20.16
CA ASP A 322 -8.55 9.87 21.05
C ASP A 322 -7.73 10.01 22.35
N ASN A 323 -6.64 10.77 22.31
CA ASN A 323 -5.78 11.01 23.46
C ASN A 323 -6.11 12.28 24.24
N THR A 324 -6.83 13.25 23.68
CA THR A 324 -7.16 14.50 24.38
C THR A 324 -8.59 14.50 24.91
N LEU A 325 -9.55 13.90 24.20
CA LEU A 325 -10.96 13.91 24.58
C LEU A 325 -11.26 12.91 25.71
N ASP A 326 -11.68 13.46 26.86
CA ASP A 326 -12.28 12.80 28.02
C ASP A 326 -11.57 11.54 28.53
N LYS A 327 -10.25 11.59 28.72
CA LYS A 327 -9.44 10.41 29.13
C LYS A 327 -9.83 9.71 30.45
N LYS A 328 -10.65 10.33 31.30
CA LYS A 328 -10.82 9.93 32.72
C LYS A 328 -11.87 8.84 32.96
N ASP A 329 -12.76 8.56 32.01
CA ASP A 329 -13.81 7.55 32.21
C ASP A 329 -13.30 6.13 31.88
N PRO A 330 -13.36 5.16 32.81
CA PRO A 330 -13.00 3.77 32.55
C PRO A 330 -13.83 3.12 31.43
N GLN A 331 -15.05 3.62 31.15
CA GLN A 331 -15.91 3.13 30.07
C GLN A 331 -15.31 3.41 28.69
N ILE A 332 -14.61 4.54 28.53
CA ILE A 332 -13.97 4.93 27.26
C ILE A 332 -12.91 3.91 26.83
N ARG A 333 -12.24 3.24 27.79
CA ARG A 333 -11.28 2.18 27.47
C ARG A 333 -11.94 0.98 26.79
N LYS A 334 -13.19 0.67 27.16
CA LYS A 334 -13.99 -0.38 26.50
C LYS A 334 -14.51 0.14 25.17
N ASP A 335 -15.08 1.34 25.15
CA ASP A 335 -15.72 1.93 23.97
C ASP A 335 -14.79 2.11 22.78
N ARG A 336 -13.50 2.40 23.00
CA ARG A 336 -12.52 2.53 21.92
C ARG A 336 -11.83 1.22 21.51
N GLY A 337 -12.26 0.08 22.07
CA GLY A 337 -11.70 -1.25 21.75
C GLY A 337 -10.31 -1.54 22.35
N LYS A 338 -9.81 -0.72 23.28
CA LYS A 338 -8.43 -0.83 23.78
C LYS A 338 -8.16 -2.12 24.56
N HIS A 339 -9.18 -2.69 25.20
CA HIS A 339 -9.07 -3.96 25.91
C HIS A 339 -8.69 -5.12 24.96
N TRP A 340 -9.32 -5.17 23.78
CA TRP A 340 -9.01 -6.12 22.72
C TRP A 340 -7.61 -5.86 22.15
N TRP A 341 -7.32 -4.60 21.81
CA TRP A 341 -6.04 -4.18 21.25
C TRP A 341 -4.85 -4.56 22.13
N THR A 342 -4.96 -4.34 23.44
CA THR A 342 -3.87 -4.64 24.39
C THR A 342 -3.58 -6.14 24.46
N SER A 343 -4.60 -6.99 24.32
CA SER A 343 -4.44 -8.45 24.28
C SER A 343 -3.71 -8.88 23.01
N SER A 344 -4.10 -8.33 21.86
CA SER A 344 -3.46 -8.61 20.57
C SER A 344 -1.99 -8.18 20.54
N VAL A 345 -1.66 -7.01 21.08
CA VAL A 345 -0.27 -6.49 21.14
C VAL A 345 0.61 -7.28 22.13
N ARG A 346 0.02 -7.87 23.17
CA ARG A 346 0.76 -8.65 24.19
C ARG A 346 0.93 -10.13 23.82
N SER A 347 0.16 -10.60 22.84
CA SER A 347 0.24 -11.95 22.30
C SER A 347 1.57 -12.15 21.57
N ARG A 348 2.51 -12.90 22.15
CA ARG A 348 3.65 -13.46 21.39
C ARG A 348 3.09 -14.32 20.25
N PRO A 349 3.80 -14.50 19.12
CA PRO A 349 3.37 -15.46 18.11
C PRO A 349 3.49 -16.87 18.71
N ILE A 350 2.40 -17.36 19.31
CA ILE A 350 2.36 -18.68 19.91
C ILE A 350 2.38 -19.70 18.78
N ARG A 351 3.47 -20.48 18.69
CA ARG A 351 3.48 -21.72 17.91
C ARG A 351 2.39 -22.63 18.46
N GLY A 352 1.31 -22.83 17.70
CA GLY A 352 0.43 -23.98 17.84
C GLY A 352 -0.64 -23.95 18.93
N ALA A 353 -1.37 -22.84 19.13
CA ALA A 353 -2.58 -22.87 19.96
C ALA A 353 -3.86 -22.83 19.08
N ARG A 354 -4.68 -23.89 19.16
CA ARG A 354 -6.09 -23.86 18.75
C ARG A 354 -6.79 -22.76 19.57
N SER A 355 -7.21 -21.69 18.93
CA SER A 355 -7.85 -20.55 19.59
C SER A 355 -9.30 -20.87 19.95
N SER A 356 -9.57 -21.04 21.23
CA SER A 356 -10.89 -20.75 21.81
C SER A 356 -11.07 -19.24 21.95
N THR A 357 -11.16 -18.55 20.81
CA THR A 357 -11.70 -17.18 20.74
C THR A 357 -13.21 -17.27 20.56
N PRO A 358 -14.03 -16.38 21.16
CA PRO A 358 -15.49 -16.37 20.97
C PRO A 358 -15.88 -15.72 19.64
N PHE A 359 -15.15 -16.06 18.57
CA PHE A 359 -15.47 -15.65 17.21
C PHE A 359 -16.00 -16.87 16.43
N PRO A 360 -17.08 -16.72 15.66
CA PRO A 360 -17.49 -17.75 14.71
C PRO A 360 -16.32 -18.03 13.76
N SER A 361 -16.14 -19.31 13.44
CA SER A 361 -15.04 -19.93 12.71
C SER A 361 -14.85 -19.46 11.24
N THR A 362 -15.27 -18.25 10.88
CA THR A 362 -15.27 -17.71 9.50
C THR A 362 -14.32 -16.53 9.27
N SER A 363 -13.59 -16.02 10.27
CA SER A 363 -12.66 -14.89 10.07
C SER A 363 -11.20 -15.20 10.48
N THR A 364 -10.57 -16.13 9.76
CA THR A 364 -9.10 -16.23 9.75
C THR A 364 -8.42 -14.99 9.14
N SER A 365 -9.16 -14.09 8.47
CA SER A 365 -8.61 -12.92 7.78
C SER A 365 -8.24 -11.76 8.72
N THR A 366 -9.02 -11.52 9.79
CA THR A 366 -8.83 -10.39 10.71
C THR A 366 -7.65 -10.57 11.67
N SER A 367 -7.33 -11.81 12.07
CA SER A 367 -6.15 -12.09 12.90
C SER A 367 -4.82 -11.96 12.14
N HIS A 368 -4.85 -12.11 10.81
CA HIS A 368 -3.68 -11.88 9.96
C HIS A 368 -3.49 -10.39 9.63
N LEU A 369 -4.56 -9.60 9.48
CA LEU A 369 -4.48 -8.14 9.30
C LEU A 369 -3.86 -7.43 10.52
N CYS A 370 -4.15 -7.88 11.74
CA CYS A 370 -3.52 -7.34 12.95
C CYS A 370 -2.02 -7.67 13.06
N ASN A 371 -1.58 -8.81 12.51
CA ASN A 371 -0.16 -9.15 12.41
C ASN A 371 0.56 -8.42 11.26
N PHE A 372 -0.17 -7.92 10.26
CA PHE A 372 0.39 -7.17 9.13
C PHE A 372 0.88 -5.76 9.52
N PHE A 373 0.34 -5.19 10.60
CA PHE A 373 0.82 -3.92 11.19
C PHE A 373 1.99 -4.11 12.17
N TYR A 374 2.41 -5.36 12.42
CA TYR A 374 3.44 -5.70 13.41
C TYR A 374 4.63 -6.50 12.82
N VAL A 375 4.64 -6.75 11.51
CA VAL A 375 5.75 -7.42 10.81
C VAL A 375 6.35 -6.49 9.79
#